data_AF-A0A1V4U3S1-F1
#
_entry.id   AF-A0A1V4U3S1-F1
#
_cell.length_a   1.000
_cell.length_b   1.000
_cell.length_c   1.000
_cell.angle_alpha   90.00
_cell.angle_beta   90.00
_cell.angle_gamma   90.00
#
_symmetry.space_group_name_H-M   'P 1'
#
loop_
_entity.id
_entity.type
_entity.pdbx_description
1 polymer ?
#
loop_
_entity_poly.entity_id
_entity_poly.type
_entity_poly.pdbx_seq_one_letter_code
_entity_poly.pdbx_strand_id
1 'polypeptide(L)'
;MTERRLYILVEGNDDERFFGRIILPLISHRYRSVRLIKYACLKSARVCKFIQSIRRTGDEYLVVTDIDQAPGVMAKKQVILDRFCVVNPGAVMVIIQEIESWYLAGLGPSDARILGVSVPDSTDHLTKEEFNRTIPSQYVSRIAYMLEILSRFSIPEACRKNRSFQYFMGRHHIAPPARSLPETGELKDQGEPES
;
A
#
# COMPACT_ATOMS: atom_id res chain seq x y z
N MET A 1 -5.40 -20.29 -12.46
CA MET A 1 -4.34 -19.26 -12.34
C MET A 1 -4.26 -18.54 -13.66
N THR A 2 -4.07 -17.21 -13.68
CA THR A 2 -3.97 -16.47 -14.94
C THR A 2 -2.57 -16.66 -15.55
N GLU A 3 -2.44 -16.75 -16.87
CA GLU A 3 -1.13 -16.78 -17.55
C GLU A 3 -0.41 -15.43 -17.55
N ARG A 4 -1.13 -14.36 -17.15
CA ARG A 4 -0.64 -12.99 -17.23
C ARG A 4 0.31 -12.68 -16.07
N ARG A 5 1.33 -11.88 -16.37
CA ARG A 5 2.24 -11.29 -15.39
C ARG A 5 1.78 -9.88 -15.04
N LEU A 6 2.04 -9.45 -13.82
CA LEU A 6 1.86 -8.07 -13.38
C LEU A 6 3.21 -7.42 -13.12
N TYR A 7 3.41 -6.23 -13.68
CA TYR A 7 4.57 -5.39 -13.39
C TYR A 7 4.15 -4.16 -12.61
N ILE A 8 4.64 -3.99 -11.39
CA ILE A 8 4.39 -2.82 -10.57
C ILE A 8 5.62 -1.92 -10.62
N LEU A 9 5.47 -0.78 -11.28
CA LEU A 9 6.47 0.24 -11.41
C LEU A 9 6.33 1.20 -10.22
N VAL A 10 7.35 1.29 -9.38
CA VAL A 10 7.38 2.11 -8.17
C VAL A 10 8.52 3.13 -8.22
N GLU A 11 8.48 4.18 -7.41
CA GLU A 11 9.49 5.24 -7.48
C GLU A 11 10.82 4.81 -6.87
N GLY A 12 10.80 4.39 -5.61
CA GLY A 12 12.01 4.15 -4.83
C GLY A 12 12.04 2.81 -4.08
N ASN A 13 13.03 2.71 -3.19
CA ASN A 13 13.25 1.53 -2.35
C ASN A 13 12.16 1.37 -1.28
N ASP A 14 11.59 2.48 -0.81
CA ASP A 14 10.60 2.48 0.28
C ASP A 14 9.25 1.96 -0.22
N ASP A 15 8.87 2.34 -1.44
CA ASP A 15 7.76 1.77 -2.19
C ASP A 15 7.97 0.28 -2.45
N GLU A 16 9.13 -0.10 -3.01
CA GLU A 16 9.44 -1.50 -3.33
C GLU A 16 9.33 -2.38 -2.10
N ARG A 17 9.84 -1.90 -0.95
CA ARG A 17 9.75 -2.61 0.33
C ARG A 17 8.30 -2.76 0.80
N PHE A 18 7.51 -1.69 0.73
CA PHE A 18 6.11 -1.72 1.13
C PHE A 18 5.30 -2.69 0.26
N PHE A 19 5.39 -2.52 -1.07
CA PHE A 19 4.69 -3.37 -2.01
C PHE A 19 5.15 -4.82 -1.90
N GLY A 20 6.44 -5.07 -1.69
CA GLY A 20 6.97 -6.42 -1.52
C GLY A 20 6.46 -7.12 -0.27
N ARG A 21 6.29 -6.40 0.85
CA ARG A 21 5.87 -7.00 2.13
C ARG A 21 4.36 -7.02 2.35
N ILE A 22 3.63 -6.01 1.89
CA ILE A 22 2.20 -5.87 2.15
C ILE A 22 1.40 -6.29 0.93
N ILE A 23 1.67 -5.68 -0.23
CA ILE A 23 0.80 -5.80 -1.40
C ILE A 23 1.00 -7.12 -2.15
N LEU A 24 2.25 -7.53 -2.37
CA LEU A 24 2.59 -8.71 -3.16
C LEU A 24 1.99 -10.01 -2.59
N PRO A 25 2.03 -10.28 -1.27
CA PRO A 25 1.31 -11.41 -0.70
C PRO A 25 -0.20 -11.41 -0.97
N LEU A 26 -0.82 -10.23 -1.04
CA LEU A 26 -2.27 -10.08 -1.23
C LEU A 26 -2.74 -10.30 -2.67
N ILE A 27 -1.87 -10.13 -3.67
CA ILE A 27 -2.27 -10.19 -5.09
C ILE A 27 -1.53 -11.26 -5.90
N SER A 28 -0.42 -11.81 -5.39
CA SER A 28 0.43 -12.74 -6.14
C SER A 28 -0.31 -13.97 -6.67
N HIS A 29 -1.28 -14.50 -5.91
CA HIS A 29 -2.10 -15.65 -6.29
C HIS A 29 -2.95 -15.43 -7.57
N ARG A 30 -3.14 -14.18 -8.00
CA ARG A 30 -3.97 -13.81 -9.16
C ARG A 30 -3.19 -13.78 -10.46
N TYR A 31 -1.87 -13.82 -10.39
CA TYR A 31 -0.96 -13.64 -11.52
C TYR A 31 0.01 -14.81 -11.61
N ARG A 32 0.49 -15.10 -12.82
CA ARG A 32 1.61 -16.05 -13.02
C ARG A 32 2.87 -15.59 -12.29
N SER A 33 3.13 -14.28 -12.32
CA SER A 33 4.16 -13.63 -11.53
C SER A 33 3.88 -12.14 -11.35
N VAL A 34 4.36 -11.59 -10.24
CA VAL A 34 4.32 -10.15 -9.95
C VAL A 34 5.76 -9.66 -9.84
N ARG A 35 6.13 -8.59 -10.55
CA ARG A 35 7.49 -8.02 -10.54
C ARG A 35 7.45 -6.56 -10.14
N LEU A 36 8.25 -6.19 -9.14
CA LEU A 36 8.46 -4.81 -8.73
C LEU A 36 9.63 -4.20 -9.53
N ILE A 37 9.46 -2.97 -10.02
CA ILE A 37 10.45 -2.28 -10.85
C ILE A 37 10.54 -0.83 -10.41
N LYS A 38 11.70 -0.43 -9.90
CA LYS A 38 12.00 0.97 -9.57
C LYS A 38 12.24 1.77 -10.85
N TYR A 39 11.41 2.78 -11.10
CA TYR A 39 11.50 3.58 -12.32
C TYR A 39 12.13 4.96 -12.13
N ALA A 40 12.25 5.49 -10.90
CA ALA A 40 12.71 6.87 -10.70
C ALA A 40 14.11 7.11 -11.27
N CYS A 41 15.01 6.12 -11.17
CA CYS A 41 16.37 6.19 -11.72
C CYS A 41 16.46 5.80 -13.22
N LEU A 42 15.35 5.46 -13.87
CA LEU A 42 15.35 5.06 -15.28
C LEU A 42 15.05 6.26 -16.18
N LYS A 43 15.76 6.34 -17.30
CA LYS A 43 15.42 7.29 -18.38
C LYS A 43 13.99 7.03 -18.86
N SER A 44 13.20 8.08 -19.07
CA SER A 44 11.80 7.94 -19.49
C SER A 44 11.62 7.08 -20.74
N ALA A 45 12.51 7.21 -21.73
CA ALA A 45 12.50 6.37 -22.93
C ALA A 45 12.62 4.87 -22.64
N ARG A 46 13.37 4.47 -21.59
CA ARG A 46 13.49 3.08 -21.16
C ARG A 46 12.20 2.59 -20.52
N VAL A 47 11.58 3.41 -19.69
CA VAL A 47 10.27 3.12 -19.09
C VAL A 47 9.21 2.96 -20.18
N CYS A 48 9.14 3.88 -21.16
CA CYS A 48 8.22 3.78 -22.29
C CYS A 48 8.42 2.48 -23.08
N LYS A 49 9.65 2.13 -23.45
CA LYS A 49 9.95 0.88 -24.17
C LYS A 49 9.51 -0.35 -23.37
N PHE A 50 9.73 -0.31 -22.05
CA PHE A 50 9.35 -1.40 -21.16
C PHE A 50 7.82 -1.57 -21.09
N ILE A 51 7.07 -0.48 -20.91
CA ILE A 51 5.60 -0.49 -20.89
C ILE A 51 5.03 -0.95 -22.24
N GLN A 52 5.60 -0.49 -23.35
CA GLN A 52 5.22 -1.00 -24.67
C GLN A 52 5.44 -2.51 -24.80
N SER A 53 6.55 -3.04 -24.26
CA SER A 53 6.80 -4.47 -24.27
C SER A 53 5.74 -5.26 -23.51
N ILE A 54 5.36 -4.80 -22.31
CA ILE A 54 4.32 -5.43 -21.48
C ILE A 54 2.99 -5.47 -22.24
N ARG A 55 2.63 -4.35 -22.87
CA ARG A 55 1.39 -4.27 -23.68
C ARG A 55 1.38 -5.25 -24.85
N ARG A 56 2.53 -5.45 -25.52
CA ARG A 56 2.63 -6.41 -26.63
C ARG A 56 2.50 -7.87 -26.19
N THR A 57 2.93 -8.20 -24.97
CA THR A 57 2.82 -9.57 -24.43
C THR A 57 1.45 -9.87 -23.81
N GLY A 58 0.56 -8.87 -23.71
CA GLY A 58 -0.73 -9.02 -23.04
C GLY A 58 -0.63 -9.09 -21.51
N ASP A 59 0.53 -8.71 -20.97
CA ASP A 59 0.76 -8.61 -19.53
C ASP A 59 0.18 -7.31 -18.97
N GLU A 60 0.02 -7.25 -17.65
CA GLU A 60 -0.55 -6.10 -16.95
C GLU A 60 0.56 -5.26 -16.28
N TYR A 61 0.29 -3.96 -16.09
CA TYR A 61 1.17 -3.10 -15.32
C TYR A 61 0.40 -2.09 -14.48
N LEU A 62 1.05 -1.66 -13.40
CA LEU A 62 0.61 -0.61 -12.51
C LEU A 62 1.77 0.37 -12.30
N VAL A 63 1.55 1.66 -12.49
CA VAL A 63 2.52 2.72 -12.16
C VAL A 63 2.06 3.35 -10.85
N VAL A 64 2.93 3.36 -9.85
CA VAL A 64 2.67 3.93 -8.53
C VAL A 64 3.55 5.16 -8.35
N THR A 65 2.94 6.26 -7.90
CA THR A 65 3.63 7.53 -7.67
C THR A 65 3.01 8.23 -6.46
N ASP A 66 3.81 8.96 -5.70
CA ASP A 66 3.33 9.81 -4.61
C ASP A 66 2.63 11.07 -5.17
N ILE A 67 1.65 11.64 -4.46
CA ILE A 67 1.04 12.90 -4.90
C ILE A 67 2.00 14.07 -4.68
N ASP A 68 2.88 13.97 -3.68
CA ASP A 68 3.79 15.01 -3.23
C ASP A 68 3.05 16.36 -3.07
N GLN A 69 3.47 17.38 -3.81
CA GLN A 69 2.90 18.72 -3.84
C GLN A 69 1.95 18.95 -5.03
N ALA A 70 1.57 17.90 -5.77
CA ALA A 70 0.63 18.05 -6.87
C ALA A 70 -0.75 18.49 -6.34
N PRO A 71 -1.45 19.42 -7.03
CA PRO A 71 -2.71 19.98 -6.55
C PRO A 71 -3.87 18.96 -6.52
N GLY A 72 -3.66 17.76 -7.06
CA GLY A 72 -4.63 16.68 -7.02
C GLY A 72 -4.18 15.45 -7.80
N VAL A 73 -4.92 14.35 -7.62
CA VAL A 73 -4.65 13.05 -8.26
C VAL A 73 -4.62 13.17 -9.78
N MET A 74 -5.55 13.93 -10.37
CA MET A 74 -5.60 14.11 -11.84
C MET A 74 -4.39 14.88 -12.37
N ALA A 75 -3.95 15.92 -11.66
CA ALA A 75 -2.75 16.66 -12.02
C ALA A 75 -1.51 15.76 -11.96
N LYS A 76 -1.36 14.96 -10.88
CA LYS A 76 -0.24 14.01 -10.76
C LYS A 76 -0.29 12.95 -11.86
N LYS A 77 -1.48 12.43 -12.21
CA LYS A 77 -1.63 11.50 -13.34
C LYS A 77 -1.17 12.13 -14.65
N GLN A 78 -1.51 13.39 -14.92
CA GLN A 78 -1.08 14.08 -16.13
C GLN A 78 0.46 14.18 -16.20
N VAL A 79 1.13 14.50 -15.09
CA VAL A 79 2.60 14.51 -15.02
C VAL A 79 3.21 13.15 -15.41
N ILE A 80 2.62 12.05 -14.96
CA ILE A 80 3.07 10.70 -15.31
C ILE A 80 2.82 10.39 -16.80
N LEU A 81 1.69 10.81 -17.35
CA LEU A 81 1.34 10.61 -18.77
C LEU A 81 2.28 11.41 -19.69
N ASP A 82 2.57 12.66 -19.33
CA ASP A 82 3.49 13.53 -20.08
C ASP A 82 4.92 12.99 -20.02
N ARG A 83 5.34 12.46 -18.86
CA ARG A 83 6.65 11.83 -18.69
C ARG A 83 6.77 10.52 -19.46
N PHE A 84 5.69 9.73 -19.54
CA PHE A 84 5.66 8.41 -20.16
C PHE A 84 4.51 8.28 -21.18
N CYS A 85 4.79 8.69 -22.42
CA CYS A 85 3.83 8.83 -23.54
C CYS A 85 2.98 7.60 -23.94
N VAL A 86 3.10 6.47 -23.25
CA VAL A 86 2.42 5.20 -23.57
C VAL A 86 1.61 4.63 -22.40
N VAL A 87 1.60 5.32 -21.27
CA VAL A 87 0.91 4.90 -20.04
C VAL A 87 -0.60 5.06 -20.21
N ASN A 88 -1.34 4.03 -19.83
CA ASN A 88 -2.78 4.11 -19.66
C ASN A 88 -3.08 4.90 -18.37
N PRO A 89 -3.90 5.97 -18.40
CA PRO A 89 -4.30 6.70 -17.19
C PRO A 89 -4.94 5.79 -16.12
N GLY A 90 -5.65 4.74 -16.56
CA GLY A 90 -6.22 3.68 -15.75
C GLY A 90 -5.22 2.65 -15.24
N ALA A 91 -3.92 2.82 -15.50
CA ALA A 91 -2.84 2.03 -14.90
C ALA A 91 -2.00 2.85 -13.90
N VAL A 92 -2.35 4.12 -13.66
CA VAL A 92 -1.66 4.96 -12.66
C VAL A 92 -2.41 4.93 -11.33
N MET A 93 -1.66 4.63 -10.27
CA MET A 93 -2.06 4.74 -8.87
C MET A 93 -1.28 5.88 -8.24
N VAL A 94 -2.01 6.81 -7.60
CA VAL A 94 -1.42 7.96 -6.90
C VAL A 94 -1.63 7.76 -5.41
N ILE A 95 -0.53 7.70 -4.66
CA ILE A 95 -0.53 7.61 -3.20
C ILE A 95 -0.76 9.00 -2.61
N ILE A 96 -1.58 9.09 -1.56
CA ILE A 96 -1.86 10.31 -0.82
C ILE A 96 -1.40 10.11 0.63
N GLN A 97 -0.53 10.96 1.19
CA GLN A 97 0.25 11.99 0.50
C GLN A 97 1.48 11.37 -0.20
N GLU A 98 2.20 10.52 0.51
CA GLU A 98 3.43 9.84 0.05
C GLU A 98 3.43 8.40 0.61
N ILE A 99 4.31 7.50 0.16
CA ILE A 99 4.32 6.11 0.65
C ILE A 99 4.45 6.00 2.18
N GLU A 100 5.13 6.94 2.83
CA GLU A 100 5.26 7.05 4.28
C GLU A 100 3.91 7.13 5.00
N SER A 101 2.93 7.77 4.37
CA SER A 101 1.55 7.83 4.88
C SER A 101 0.93 6.44 4.97
N TRP A 102 1.22 5.55 4.02
CA TRP A 102 0.75 4.17 4.04
C TRP A 102 1.43 3.38 5.15
N TYR A 103 2.73 3.57 5.38
CA TYR A 103 3.45 2.93 6.48
C TYR A 103 2.77 3.20 7.84
N LEU A 104 2.52 4.47 8.20
CA LEU A 104 1.85 4.77 9.47
C LEU A 104 0.36 4.39 9.49
N ALA A 105 -0.31 4.36 8.34
CA ALA A 105 -1.74 4.02 8.28
C ALA A 105 -2.02 2.63 8.85
N GLY A 106 -1.09 1.68 8.68
CA GLY A 106 -1.28 0.30 9.17
C GLY A 106 -1.05 0.11 10.66
N LEU A 107 -0.61 1.11 11.41
CA LEU A 107 -0.38 0.96 12.85
C LEU A 107 -1.68 1.18 13.64
N GLY A 108 -2.12 0.14 14.36
CA GLY A 108 -3.18 0.29 15.35
C GLY A 108 -2.69 0.99 16.63
N PRO A 109 -3.61 1.44 17.52
CA PRO A 109 -3.22 2.10 18.77
C PRO A 109 -2.30 1.27 19.67
N SER A 110 -2.50 -0.05 19.72
CA SER A 110 -1.68 -0.96 20.54
C SER A 110 -0.26 -1.07 20.00
N ASP A 111 -0.10 -1.30 18.69
CA ASP A 111 1.22 -1.39 18.06
C ASP A 111 1.94 -0.04 18.08
N ALA A 112 1.23 1.07 17.85
CA ALA A 112 1.79 2.40 17.96
C ALA A 112 2.40 2.65 19.35
N ARG A 113 1.71 2.22 20.43
CA ARG A 113 2.23 2.30 21.80
C ARG A 113 3.48 1.45 22.00
N ILE A 114 3.51 0.23 21.47
CA ILE A 114 4.68 -0.67 21.55
C ILE A 114 5.89 -0.03 20.86
N LEU A 115 5.67 0.57 19.69
CA LEU A 115 6.74 1.24 18.95
C LEU A 115 7.14 2.59 19.57
N GLY A 116 6.34 3.15 20.48
CA GLY A 116 6.58 4.47 21.06
C GLY A 116 6.24 5.62 20.12
N VAL A 117 5.29 5.42 19.21
CA VAL A 117 4.84 6.42 18.23
C VAL A 117 3.40 6.86 18.51
N SER A 118 3.15 8.16 18.35
CA SER A 118 1.78 8.69 18.27
C SER A 118 1.34 8.69 16.80
N VAL A 119 0.23 8.00 16.51
CA VAL A 119 -0.33 7.92 15.15
C VAL A 119 -1.61 8.73 15.06
N PRO A 120 -1.76 9.60 14.04
CA PRO A 120 -2.99 10.35 13.83
C PRO A 120 -4.14 9.42 13.39
N ASP A 121 -5.37 9.92 13.50
CA ASP A 121 -6.57 9.21 13.05
C ASP A 121 -6.66 9.11 11.51
N SER A 122 -6.01 10.02 10.80
CA SER A 122 -5.82 10.00 9.35
C SER A 122 -4.37 10.29 9.00
N THR A 123 -3.85 9.60 7.98
CA THR A 123 -2.50 9.83 7.43
C THR A 123 -2.52 10.47 6.05
N ASP A 124 -3.69 10.90 5.55
CA ASP A 124 -3.84 11.45 4.20
C ASP A 124 -2.99 12.70 3.92
N HIS A 125 -2.54 13.38 4.97
CA HIS A 125 -1.71 14.59 4.89
C HIS A 125 -0.31 14.39 5.45
N LEU A 126 0.04 13.16 5.85
CA LEU A 126 1.32 12.85 6.44
C LEU A 126 2.43 12.93 5.40
N THR A 127 3.37 13.85 5.59
CA THR A 127 4.57 13.94 4.74
C THR A 127 5.71 13.07 5.26
N LYS A 128 6.74 12.85 4.43
CA LYS A 128 7.98 12.17 4.83
C LYS A 128 8.75 12.87 5.93
N GLU A 129 8.73 14.19 6.00
CA GLU A 129 9.35 14.96 7.09
C GLU A 129 8.63 14.69 8.40
N GLU A 130 7.30 14.66 8.38
CA GLU A 130 6.49 14.33 9.55
C GLU A 130 6.71 12.88 9.97
N PHE A 131 6.71 11.94 9.01
CA PHE A 131 7.07 10.55 9.25
C PHE A 131 8.45 10.43 9.93
N ASN A 132 9.46 11.15 9.44
CA ASN A 132 10.81 11.13 10.01
C ASN A 132 10.83 11.63 11.46
N ARG A 133 9.99 12.59 11.82
CA ARG A 133 9.85 13.07 13.22
C ARG A 133 9.17 12.04 14.11
N THR A 134 8.42 11.09 13.54
CA THR A 134 7.81 10.01 14.33
C THR A 134 8.81 8.94 14.75
N ILE A 135 10.00 8.89 14.13
CA ILE A 135 11.00 7.84 14.37
C ILE A 135 11.50 7.95 15.81
N PRO A 136 11.20 6.96 16.66
CA PRO A 136 11.66 6.96 18.04
C PRO A 136 13.18 6.77 18.14
N SER A 137 13.80 7.35 19.18
CA SER A 137 15.26 7.38 19.31
C SER A 137 15.92 6.01 19.47
N GLN A 138 15.17 4.98 19.87
CA GLN A 138 15.67 3.60 19.96
C GLN A 138 15.97 2.96 18.60
N TYR A 139 15.47 3.51 17.50
CA TYR A 139 15.72 2.95 16.17
C TYR A 139 17.05 3.43 15.61
N VAL A 140 17.91 2.47 15.29
CA VAL A 140 19.24 2.71 14.69
C VAL A 140 19.18 3.30 13.28
N SER A 141 18.05 3.16 12.58
CA SER A 141 17.83 3.75 11.26
C SER A 141 16.35 3.83 10.90
N ARG A 142 16.02 4.70 9.95
CA ARG A 142 14.70 4.78 9.31
C ARG A 142 14.26 3.41 8.73
N ILE A 143 15.18 2.67 8.13
CA ILE A 143 14.87 1.35 7.54
C ILE A 143 14.45 0.36 8.63
N ALA A 144 15.14 0.34 9.78
CA ALA A 144 14.79 -0.53 10.90
C ALA A 144 13.38 -0.22 11.40
N TYR A 145 13.05 1.06 11.56
CA TYR A 145 11.71 1.51 11.94
C TYR A 145 10.64 1.06 10.94
N MET A 146 10.87 1.29 9.64
CA MET A 146 9.95 0.87 8.58
C MET A 146 9.74 -0.65 8.56
N LEU A 147 10.78 -1.46 8.78
CA LEU A 147 10.66 -2.91 8.86
C LEU A 147 9.81 -3.35 10.05
N GLU A 148 9.96 -2.68 11.20
CA GLU A 148 9.15 -3.00 12.37
C GLU A 148 7.68 -2.62 12.17
N ILE A 149 7.39 -1.48 11.56
CA ILE A 149 6.03 -1.10 11.13
C ILE A 149 5.44 -2.19 10.24
N LEU A 150 6.17 -2.62 9.21
CA LEU A 150 5.67 -3.62 8.25
C LEU A 150 5.38 -4.97 8.93
N SER A 151 6.11 -5.32 9.99
CA SER A 151 5.87 -6.55 10.75
C SER A 151 4.57 -6.53 11.57
N ARG A 152 4.02 -5.34 11.83
CA ARG A 152 2.81 -5.09 12.64
C ARG A 152 1.67 -4.49 11.80
N PHE A 153 1.80 -4.55 10.48
CA PHE A 153 0.94 -3.81 9.58
C PHE A 153 -0.49 -4.38 9.56
N SER A 154 -1.46 -3.56 9.94
CA SER A 154 -2.88 -3.89 9.90
C SER A 154 -3.55 -3.30 8.66
N ILE A 155 -3.98 -4.18 7.74
CA ILE A 155 -4.76 -3.79 6.55
C ILE A 155 -6.04 -3.04 6.92
N PRO A 156 -6.86 -3.49 7.90
CA PRO A 156 -8.05 -2.74 8.31
C PRO A 156 -7.74 -1.33 8.82
N GLU A 157 -6.68 -1.14 9.62
CA GLU A 157 -6.28 0.20 10.07
C GLU A 157 -5.83 1.06 8.90
N ALA A 158 -5.03 0.50 7.98
CA ALA A 158 -4.58 1.24 6.80
C ALA A 158 -5.74 1.72 5.91
N CYS A 159 -6.74 0.86 5.68
CA CYS A 159 -7.96 1.24 4.96
C CYS A 159 -8.79 2.30 5.68
N ARG A 160 -8.76 2.35 7.01
CA ARG A 160 -9.48 3.35 7.80
C ARG A 160 -8.77 4.70 7.80
N LYS A 161 -7.44 4.70 7.91
CA LYS A 161 -6.63 5.90 8.13
C LYS A 161 -6.17 6.58 6.85
N ASN A 162 -6.14 5.87 5.71
CA ASN A 162 -5.64 6.43 4.47
C ASN A 162 -6.57 6.13 3.28
N ARG A 163 -7.11 7.18 2.67
CA ARG A 163 -8.08 7.06 1.57
C ARG A 163 -7.46 6.47 0.31
N SER A 164 -6.18 6.74 0.05
CA SER A 164 -5.52 6.21 -1.15
C SER A 164 -5.18 4.74 -0.98
N PHE A 165 -4.83 4.29 0.22
CA PHE A 165 -4.71 2.86 0.53
C PHE A 165 -6.06 2.16 0.41
N GLN A 166 -7.11 2.72 1.00
CA GLN A 166 -8.47 2.20 0.87
C GLN A 166 -8.91 2.09 -0.61
N TYR A 167 -8.67 3.14 -1.39
CA TYR A 167 -8.96 3.17 -2.81
C TYR A 167 -8.20 2.08 -3.57
N PHE A 168 -6.91 1.88 -3.27
CA PHE A 168 -6.11 0.80 -3.86
C PHE A 168 -6.73 -0.57 -3.59
N MET A 169 -7.08 -0.85 -2.34
CA MET A 169 -7.65 -2.13 -1.91
C MET A 169 -9.00 -2.39 -2.60
N GLY A 170 -9.87 -1.39 -2.65
CA GLY A 170 -11.17 -1.48 -3.34
C GLY A 170 -11.02 -1.68 -4.85
N ARG A 171 -10.19 -0.87 -5.51
CA ARG A 171 -9.95 -0.92 -6.96
C ARG A 171 -9.42 -2.29 -7.41
N HIS A 172 -8.57 -2.90 -6.60
CA HIS A 172 -8.00 -4.20 -6.91
C HIS A 172 -8.79 -5.36 -6.29
N HIS A 173 -10.01 -5.14 -5.78
CA HIS A 173 -10.83 -6.18 -5.14
C HIS A 173 -10.06 -6.99 -4.08
N ILE A 174 -9.22 -6.32 -3.30
CA ILE A 174 -8.48 -6.94 -2.20
C ILE A 174 -9.35 -6.73 -0.96
N ALA A 175 -10.04 -7.78 -0.52
CA ALA A 175 -10.81 -7.71 0.70
C ALA A 175 -9.87 -7.56 1.90
N PRO A 176 -10.19 -6.72 2.90
CA PRO A 176 -9.55 -6.83 4.20
C PRO A 176 -9.77 -8.26 4.72
N PRO A 177 -8.81 -8.88 5.41
CA PRO A 177 -9.07 -10.15 6.08
C PRO A 177 -10.30 -9.96 6.98
N ALA A 178 -11.28 -10.87 6.85
CA ALA A 178 -12.48 -10.82 7.67
C ALA A 178 -12.05 -10.76 9.13
N ARG A 179 -12.55 -9.76 9.88
CA ARG A 179 -12.41 -9.76 11.33
C ARG A 179 -12.99 -11.08 11.80
N SER A 180 -12.16 -11.96 12.34
CA SER A 180 -12.64 -13.05 13.19
C SER A 180 -13.41 -12.37 14.31
N LEU A 181 -14.74 -12.38 14.21
CA LEU A 181 -15.62 -12.04 15.32
C LEU A 181 -15.22 -12.97 16.47
N PRO A 182 -15.11 -12.47 17.72
CA PRO A 182 -14.98 -13.37 18.85
C PRO A 182 -16.20 -14.30 18.84
N GLU A 183 -15.95 -15.61 18.88
CA GLU A 183 -16.99 -16.62 19.09
C GLU A 183 -17.79 -16.16 20.31
N THR A 184 -19.05 -15.79 20.08
CA THR A 184 -20.00 -15.54 21.14
C THR A 184 -20.11 -16.83 21.93
N GLY A 185 -19.53 -16.83 23.13
CA GLY A 185 -19.61 -17.93 24.07
C GLY A 185 -21.06 -18.36 24.24
N GLU A 186 -21.27 -19.65 24.09
CA GLU A 186 -22.53 -20.34 24.32
C GLU A 186 -23.12 -19.89 25.68
N LEU A 187 -24.33 -19.34 25.64
CA LEU A 187 -25.17 -19.26 26.83
C LEU A 187 -25.40 -20.70 27.31
N LYS A 188 -24.88 -21.01 28.49
CA LYS A 188 -25.28 -22.20 29.22
C LYS A 188 -26.77 -22.11 29.54
N ASP A 189 -27.48 -23.05 28.95
CA ASP A 189 -28.76 -23.60 29.35
C ASP A 189 -28.90 -23.62 30.89
N GLN A 190 -29.94 -22.96 31.40
CA GLN A 190 -30.37 -23.06 32.79
C GLN A 190 -31.82 -23.55 32.83
N GLY A 191 -31.97 -24.81 33.23
CA GLY A 191 -32.98 -25.25 34.19
C GLY A 191 -34.37 -25.58 33.65
N GLU A 192 -34.65 -26.87 33.56
CA GLU A 192 -36.00 -27.46 33.52
C GLU A 192 -36.88 -26.98 34.72
N PRO A 193 -38.22 -27.02 34.58
CA PRO A 193 -39.14 -26.67 35.66
C PRO A 193 -39.41 -27.89 36.56
N GLU A 194 -39.21 -27.75 37.86
CA GLU A 194 -39.77 -28.70 38.83
C GLU A 194 -41.23 -28.34 39.16
N SER A 195 -42.04 -29.38 39.24
CA SER A 195 -43.46 -29.40 39.60
C SER A 195 -43.69 -29.34 41.10
#